data_AF-A0A2N3AL19-F1
#
_entry.id   AF-A0A2N3AL19-F1
#
_cell.length_a   1.000
_cell.length_b   1.000
_cell.length_c   1.000
_cell.angle_alpha   90.00
_cell.angle_beta   90.00
_cell.angle_gamma   90.00
#
_symmetry.space_group_name_H-M   'P 1'
#
loop_
_entity.id
_entity.type
_entity.pdbx_description
1 polymer ?
#
loop_
_entity_poly.entity_id
_entity_poly.type
_entity_poly.pdbx_seq_one_letter_code
_entity_poly.pdbx_strand_id
1 'polypeptide(L)'
;MLIENKLKILAVIISIFLFLSLTGCLTSSTDETQIKQIGKNIEKAIEKKDVDLFMQNISYNYSDTEGGTYDNHINGLPEEIFSKIEEAEDLADILSIFKIEAKVNIPESDLVLADIYASGKMTIKISLKACILWSLLCTTLYNENIEYDVNFIKEDDEWKIISLTEI
;
A
#
# COMPACT_ATOMS: atom_id res chain seq x y z
N MET A 1 57.18 -14.98 -8.23
CA MET A 1 56.23 -15.32 -7.15
C MET A 1 55.54 -14.11 -6.52
N LEU A 2 56.24 -13.02 -6.14
CA LEU A 2 55.63 -11.81 -5.54
C LEU A 2 54.76 -10.99 -6.51
N ILE A 3 55.05 -11.01 -7.82
CA ILE A 3 54.33 -10.23 -8.84
C ILE A 3 52.99 -10.88 -9.21
N GLU A 4 52.93 -12.21 -9.31
CA GLU A 4 51.72 -12.96 -9.66
C GLU A 4 50.62 -12.83 -8.60
N ASN A 5 51.01 -12.79 -7.31
CA ASN A 5 50.04 -12.61 -6.22
C ASN A 5 49.46 -11.18 -6.19
N LYS A 6 50.23 -10.16 -6.59
CA LYS A 6 49.73 -8.77 -6.68
C LYS A 6 48.71 -8.60 -7.83
N LEU A 7 48.94 -9.24 -8.97
CA LEU A 7 48.00 -9.23 -10.11
C LEU A 7 46.67 -9.93 -9.77
N LYS A 8 46.74 -11.06 -9.05
CA LYS A 8 45.54 -11.78 -8.57
C LYS A 8 44.72 -10.95 -7.58
N ILE A 9 45.39 -10.26 -6.65
CA ILE A 9 44.72 -9.38 -5.67
C ILE A 9 44.06 -8.19 -6.39
N LEU A 10 44.75 -7.58 -7.37
CA LEU A 10 44.19 -6.48 -8.15
C LEU A 10 42.95 -6.92 -8.95
N ALA A 11 42.97 -8.12 -9.55
CA ALA A 11 41.82 -8.68 -10.26
C ALA A 11 40.62 -8.93 -9.35
N VAL A 12 40.86 -9.41 -8.11
CA VAL A 12 39.79 -9.60 -7.11
C VAL A 12 39.21 -8.25 -6.67
N ILE A 13 40.04 -7.23 -6.46
CA ILE A 13 39.58 -5.89 -6.07
C ILE A 13 38.75 -5.25 -7.19
N ILE A 14 39.20 -5.33 -8.45
CA ILE A 14 38.46 -4.81 -9.61
C ILE A 14 37.14 -5.56 -9.79
N SER A 15 37.12 -6.88 -9.59
CA SER A 15 35.90 -7.68 -9.65
C SER A 15 34.92 -7.28 -8.55
N ILE A 16 35.38 -7.05 -7.32
CA ILE A 16 34.55 -6.56 -6.22
C ILE A 16 34.01 -5.16 -6.51
N PHE A 17 34.82 -4.27 -7.08
CA PHE A 17 34.39 -2.91 -7.45
C PHE A 17 33.34 -2.94 -8.58
N LEU A 18 33.48 -3.84 -9.55
CA LEU A 18 32.49 -4.09 -10.60
C LEU A 18 31.17 -4.64 -10.03
N PHE A 19 31.25 -5.58 -9.08
CA PHE A 19 30.06 -6.08 -8.36
C PHE A 19 29.36 -5.00 -7.53
N LEU A 20 30.12 -4.09 -6.91
CA LEU A 20 29.56 -2.97 -6.15
C LEU A 20 28.97 -1.86 -7.05
N SER A 21 29.45 -1.71 -8.28
CA SER A 21 28.90 -0.74 -9.24
C SER A 21 27.58 -1.17 -9.90
N LEU A 22 27.13 -2.41 -9.67
CA LEU A 22 25.90 -2.98 -10.26
C LEU A 22 24.62 -2.68 -9.48
N THR A 23 24.66 -2.02 -8.31
CA THR A 23 23.46 -1.66 -7.55
C THR A 23 22.85 -0.31 -7.98
N GLY A 24 23.41 0.34 -8.99
CA GLY A 24 23.07 1.72 -9.38
C GLY A 24 21.93 1.90 -10.39
N CYS A 25 21.12 0.88 -10.71
CA CYS A 25 19.98 1.03 -11.63
C CYS A 25 18.87 0.01 -11.33
N LEU A 26 18.31 0.09 -10.11
CA LEU A 26 17.26 -0.81 -9.59
C LEU A 26 16.08 -0.07 -8.94
N THR A 27 16.06 1.27 -8.99
CA THR A 27 15.11 2.09 -8.24
C THR A 27 13.66 1.94 -8.72
N SER A 28 13.38 1.91 -10.03
CA SER A 28 11.98 1.90 -10.48
C SER A 28 11.22 0.62 -10.14
N SER A 29 11.83 -0.57 -10.28
CA SER A 29 11.16 -1.84 -9.94
C SER A 29 10.99 -2.03 -8.44
N THR A 30 11.80 -1.35 -7.62
CA THR A 30 11.68 -1.37 -6.16
C THR A 30 10.66 -0.35 -5.66
N ASP A 31 10.60 0.84 -6.26
CA ASP A 31 9.66 1.90 -5.90
C ASP A 31 8.20 1.49 -6.17
N GLU A 32 7.89 0.98 -7.37
CA GLU A 32 6.55 0.46 -7.69
C GLU A 32 6.13 -0.66 -6.73
N THR A 33 7.06 -1.55 -6.39
CA THR A 33 6.82 -2.65 -5.44
C THR A 33 6.53 -2.12 -4.03
N GLN A 34 7.28 -1.12 -3.57
CA GLN A 34 7.06 -0.47 -2.26
C GLN A 34 5.71 0.26 -2.23
N ILE A 35 5.37 1.01 -3.28
CA ILE A 35 4.06 1.68 -3.41
C ILE A 35 2.93 0.65 -3.41
N LYS A 36 3.08 -0.48 -4.11
CA LYS A 36 2.07 -1.55 -4.06
C LYS A 36 1.95 -2.18 -2.67
N GLN A 37 3.03 -2.21 -1.90
CA GLN A 37 3.03 -2.71 -0.53
C GLN A 37 2.22 -1.80 0.42
N ILE A 38 2.17 -0.48 0.17
CA ILE A 38 1.26 0.45 0.88
C ILE A 38 -0.19 -0.05 0.77
N GLY A 39 -0.66 -0.38 -0.43
CA GLY A 39 -2.02 -0.90 -0.63
C GLY A 39 -2.29 -2.15 0.21
N LYS A 40 -1.37 -3.12 0.22
CA LYS A 40 -1.50 -4.33 1.06
C LYS A 40 -1.49 -4.04 2.56
N ASN A 41 -0.72 -3.04 2.99
CA ASN A 41 -0.67 -2.64 4.40
C ASN A 41 -1.98 -1.99 4.82
N ILE A 42 -2.56 -1.13 3.97
CA ILE A 42 -3.87 -0.51 4.19
C ILE A 42 -4.96 -1.59 4.20
N GLU A 43 -4.95 -2.54 3.26
CA GLU A 43 -5.87 -3.68 3.25
C GLU A 43 -5.86 -4.42 4.59
N LYS A 44 -4.66 -4.73 5.10
CA LYS A 44 -4.48 -5.38 6.40
C LYS A 44 -4.91 -4.51 7.58
N ALA A 45 -4.72 -3.19 7.50
CA ALA A 45 -5.19 -2.25 8.51
C ALA A 45 -6.73 -2.24 8.58
N ILE A 46 -7.39 -2.26 7.42
CA ILE A 46 -8.84 -2.36 7.29
C ILE A 46 -9.35 -3.69 7.85
N GLU A 47 -8.76 -4.82 7.48
CA GLU A 47 -9.14 -6.15 8.01
C GLU A 47 -9.03 -6.23 9.54
N LYS A 48 -8.07 -5.50 10.12
CA LYS A 48 -7.84 -5.47 11.57
C LYS A 48 -8.55 -4.34 12.29
N LYS A 49 -9.15 -3.41 11.53
CA LYS A 49 -9.71 -2.14 12.03
C LYS A 49 -8.72 -1.40 12.93
N ASP A 50 -7.47 -1.30 12.46
CA ASP A 50 -6.34 -0.76 13.21
C ASP A 50 -5.88 0.56 12.58
N VAL A 51 -6.22 1.67 13.24
CA VAL A 51 -5.91 3.04 12.78
C VAL A 51 -4.40 3.24 12.71
N ASP A 52 -3.63 2.76 13.69
CA ASP A 52 -2.18 2.93 13.72
C ASP A 52 -1.51 2.20 12.55
N LEU A 53 -1.99 1.01 12.19
CA LEU A 53 -1.52 0.27 11.01
C LEU A 53 -1.85 1.01 9.71
N PHE A 54 -2.99 1.70 9.64
CA PHE A 54 -3.35 2.53 8.49
C PHE A 54 -2.37 3.71 8.38
N MET A 55 -2.25 4.47 9.48
CA MET A 55 -1.47 5.70 9.56
C MET A 55 0.04 5.51 9.37
N GLN A 56 0.58 4.30 9.58
CA GLN A 56 1.97 3.96 9.23
C GLN A 56 2.32 4.14 7.75
N ASN A 57 1.31 4.17 6.88
CA ASN A 57 1.47 4.34 5.43
C ASN A 57 1.31 5.80 4.98
N ILE A 58 1.01 6.70 5.91
CA ILE A 58 0.70 8.11 5.67
C ILE A 58 1.89 8.95 6.12
N SER A 59 2.27 9.94 5.32
CA SER A 59 3.35 10.87 5.65
C SER A 59 2.89 11.80 6.78
N TYR A 60 3.81 12.16 7.68
CA TYR A 60 3.56 13.21 8.68
C TYR A 60 3.23 14.57 8.05
N ASN A 61 3.64 14.81 6.80
CA ASN A 61 3.36 16.03 6.05
C ASN A 61 2.06 15.93 5.22
N TYR A 62 1.25 14.89 5.41
CA TYR A 62 0.03 14.67 4.65
C TYR A 62 -0.90 15.89 4.73
N SER A 63 -1.45 16.27 3.57
CA SER A 63 -2.50 17.28 3.47
C SER A 63 -3.36 17.03 2.23
N ASP A 64 -4.67 17.17 2.38
CA ASP A 64 -5.62 17.14 1.25
C ASP A 64 -6.51 18.39 1.19
N THR A 65 -7.39 18.42 0.19
CA THR A 65 -8.31 19.54 -0.08
C THR A 65 -9.50 19.59 0.87
N GLU A 66 -9.81 18.49 1.56
CA GLU A 66 -10.93 18.38 2.51
C GLU A 66 -10.51 18.72 3.94
N GLY A 67 -9.26 19.14 4.14
CA GLY A 67 -8.71 19.50 5.45
C GLY A 67 -8.17 18.32 6.25
N GLY A 68 -7.99 17.16 5.61
CA GLY A 68 -7.29 16.02 6.16
C GLY A 68 -5.80 16.32 6.35
N THR A 69 -5.27 15.94 7.51
CA THR A 69 -3.88 16.01 7.92
C THR A 69 -3.48 14.69 8.58
N TYR A 70 -2.18 14.47 8.81
CA TYR A 70 -1.75 13.31 9.59
C TYR A 70 -2.37 13.30 11.00
N ASP A 71 -2.32 14.44 11.69
CA ASP A 71 -2.74 14.57 13.11
C ASP A 71 -4.25 14.38 13.33
N ASN A 72 -5.08 14.62 12.32
CA ASN A 72 -6.53 14.38 12.40
C ASN A 72 -6.95 13.09 11.68
N HIS A 73 -6.00 12.17 11.42
CA HIS A 73 -6.22 10.89 10.75
C HIS A 73 -6.89 11.04 9.39
N ILE A 74 -6.41 11.98 8.57
CA ILE A 74 -6.98 12.26 7.25
C ILE A 74 -8.47 12.60 7.40
N ASN A 75 -8.77 13.52 8.33
CA ASN A 75 -10.13 13.93 8.67
C ASN A 75 -11.03 12.75 9.13
N GLY A 76 -10.46 11.78 9.85
CA GLY A 76 -11.18 10.60 10.34
C GLY A 76 -11.49 9.53 9.29
N LEU A 77 -10.80 9.56 8.13
CA LEU A 77 -11.03 8.62 7.04
C LEU A 77 -10.89 7.13 7.47
N PRO A 78 -9.85 6.72 8.22
CA PRO A 78 -9.74 5.33 8.67
C PRO A 78 -10.95 4.91 9.51
N GLU A 79 -11.36 5.74 10.47
CA GLU A 79 -12.51 5.50 11.34
C GLU A 79 -13.82 5.42 10.56
N GLU A 80 -14.01 6.27 9.55
CA GLU A 80 -15.19 6.21 8.68
C GLU A 80 -15.27 4.88 7.94
N ILE A 81 -14.16 4.43 7.34
CA ILE A 81 -14.08 3.15 6.63
C ILE A 81 -14.39 1.99 7.60
N PHE A 82 -13.83 2.04 8.82
CA PHE A 82 -14.04 0.98 9.80
C PHE A 82 -15.49 0.94 10.31
N SER A 83 -16.10 2.11 10.54
CA SER A 83 -17.51 2.22 10.94
C SER A 83 -18.43 1.62 9.87
N LYS A 84 -18.19 1.92 8.59
CA LYS A 84 -18.95 1.32 7.47
C LYS A 84 -18.83 -0.20 7.44
N ILE A 85 -17.64 -0.74 7.73
CA ILE A 85 -17.41 -2.18 7.81
C ILE A 85 -18.08 -2.78 9.03
N GLU A 86 -17.98 -2.15 10.20
CA GLU A 86 -18.64 -2.59 11.44
C GLU A 86 -20.15 -2.66 11.31
N GLU A 87 -20.78 -1.63 10.75
CA GLU A 87 -22.23 -1.63 10.50
C GLU A 87 -22.62 -2.78 9.58
N ALA A 88 -21.82 -3.04 8.55
CA ALA A 88 -22.05 -4.16 7.65
C ALA A 88 -21.79 -5.52 8.33
N GLU A 89 -20.80 -5.62 9.24
CA GLU A 89 -20.52 -6.83 10.02
C GLU A 89 -21.61 -7.10 11.05
N ASP A 90 -22.16 -6.09 11.70
CA ASP A 90 -23.29 -6.26 12.62
C ASP A 90 -24.52 -6.79 11.88
N LEU A 91 -24.77 -6.30 10.66
CA LEU A 91 -25.78 -6.87 9.77
C LEU A 91 -25.42 -8.29 9.31
N ALA A 92 -24.12 -8.56 9.12
CA ALA A 92 -23.60 -9.87 8.75
C ALA A 92 -23.80 -10.89 9.87
N ASP A 93 -23.49 -10.54 11.12
CA ASP A 93 -23.49 -11.42 12.29
C ASP A 93 -24.90 -11.91 12.66
N ILE A 94 -25.94 -11.12 12.35
CA ILE A 94 -27.35 -11.56 12.48
C ILE A 94 -27.59 -12.85 11.67
N LEU A 95 -26.85 -13.05 10.58
CA LEU A 95 -26.93 -14.21 9.71
C LEU A 95 -25.53 -14.76 9.43
N SER A 96 -25.08 -15.77 10.19
CA SER A 96 -23.74 -16.41 10.13
C SER A 96 -23.28 -16.95 8.75
N ILE A 97 -24.05 -16.72 7.71
CA ILE A 97 -23.71 -16.93 6.31
C ILE A 97 -22.99 -15.72 5.70
N PHE A 98 -23.02 -14.54 6.30
CA PHE A 98 -22.43 -13.34 5.71
C PHE A 98 -20.93 -13.18 6.06
N LYS A 99 -20.15 -12.64 5.13
CA LYS A 99 -18.72 -12.36 5.28
C LYS A 99 -18.38 -11.04 4.61
N ILE A 100 -17.58 -10.21 5.28
CA ILE A 100 -17.00 -9.00 4.68
C ILE A 100 -15.58 -9.27 4.19
N GLU A 101 -15.24 -8.68 3.04
CA GLU A 101 -13.91 -8.72 2.45
C GLU A 101 -13.55 -7.33 1.95
N ALA A 102 -12.42 -6.80 2.42
CA ALA A 102 -11.83 -5.57 1.92
C ALA A 102 -10.68 -5.92 0.95
N LYS A 103 -10.53 -5.15 -0.12
CA LYS A 103 -9.37 -5.21 -1.02
C LYS A 103 -8.89 -3.82 -1.34
N VAL A 104 -7.58 -3.63 -1.36
CA VAL A 104 -6.98 -2.37 -1.77
C VAL A 104 -6.06 -2.61 -2.95
N ASN A 105 -6.27 -1.86 -4.04
CA ASN A 105 -5.52 -2.02 -5.27
C ASN A 105 -4.92 -0.69 -5.72
N ILE A 106 -3.62 -0.71 -6.05
CA ILE A 106 -2.88 0.39 -6.66
C ILE A 106 -2.31 -0.17 -7.97
N PRO A 107 -2.90 0.14 -9.13
CA PRO A 107 -2.45 -0.40 -10.41
C PRO A 107 -1.10 0.19 -10.81
N GLU A 108 -0.12 -0.67 -11.12
CA GLU A 108 1.19 -0.23 -11.66
C GLU A 108 1.03 0.58 -12.96
N SER A 109 0.00 0.28 -13.76
CA SER A 109 -0.31 1.02 -14.99
C SER A 109 -0.68 2.49 -14.77
N ASP A 110 -1.14 2.82 -13.56
CA ASP A 110 -1.63 4.15 -13.23
C ASP A 110 -0.56 4.96 -12.48
N LEU A 111 0.58 4.34 -12.12
CA LEU A 111 1.67 5.00 -11.42
C LEU A 111 2.50 5.85 -12.38
N VAL A 112 2.73 7.11 -11.97
CA VAL A 112 3.65 8.03 -12.62
C VAL A 112 4.72 8.43 -11.62
N LEU A 113 5.94 7.91 -11.79
CA LEU A 113 7.09 8.18 -10.92
C LEU A 113 7.86 9.43 -11.37
N ALA A 114 8.26 10.26 -10.41
CA ALA A 114 9.05 11.46 -10.61
C ALA A 114 10.01 11.70 -9.42
N ASP A 115 11.22 11.14 -9.50
CA ASP A 115 12.25 11.23 -8.46
C ASP A 115 11.73 10.74 -7.09
N ILE A 116 11.57 11.64 -6.12
CA ILE A 116 11.03 11.32 -4.78
C ILE A 116 9.49 11.39 -4.71
N TYR A 117 8.81 11.63 -5.83
CA TYR A 117 7.36 11.74 -5.89
C TYR A 117 6.76 10.66 -6.79
N ALA A 118 5.52 10.28 -6.51
CA ALA A 118 4.73 9.47 -7.41
C ALA A 118 3.26 9.91 -7.36
N SER A 119 2.53 9.75 -8.45
CA SER A 119 1.07 9.84 -8.46
C SER A 119 0.46 8.59 -9.06
N GLY A 120 -0.81 8.33 -8.74
CA GLY A 120 -1.56 7.26 -9.38
C GLY A 120 -2.96 7.14 -8.82
N LYS A 121 -3.52 5.93 -8.91
CA LYS A 121 -4.87 5.63 -8.45
C LYS A 121 -4.86 4.53 -7.40
N MET A 122 -5.73 4.68 -6.41
CA MET A 122 -5.99 3.65 -5.41
C MET A 122 -7.48 3.35 -5.37
N THR A 123 -7.83 2.07 -5.34
CA THR A 123 -9.21 1.61 -5.16
C THR A 123 -9.32 0.81 -3.88
N ILE A 124 -10.22 1.21 -2.99
CA ILE A 124 -10.64 0.42 -1.83
C ILE A 124 -11.99 -0.21 -2.17
N LYS A 125 -12.04 -1.54 -2.12
CA LYS A 125 -13.23 -2.33 -2.43
C LYS A 125 -13.70 -3.06 -1.20
N ILE A 126 -14.92 -2.81 -0.77
CA ILE A 126 -15.56 -3.48 0.38
C ILE A 126 -16.71 -4.33 -0.17
N SER A 127 -16.66 -5.64 0.06
CA SER A 127 -17.64 -6.60 -0.44
C SER A 127 -18.32 -7.34 0.70
N LEU A 128 -19.65 -7.28 0.76
CA LEU A 128 -20.46 -8.17 1.57
C LEU A 128 -20.82 -9.41 0.75
N LYS A 129 -20.41 -10.57 1.24
CA LYS A 129 -20.67 -11.88 0.62
C LYS A 129 -21.64 -12.69 1.47
N ALA A 130 -22.57 -13.38 0.82
CA ALA A 130 -23.41 -14.39 1.44
C ALA A 130 -22.93 -15.78 1.04
N CYS A 131 -22.57 -16.56 2.04
CA CYS A 131 -21.97 -17.86 1.91
C CYS A 131 -22.90 -18.95 2.47
N ILE A 132 -23.48 -19.74 1.57
CA ILE A 132 -24.37 -20.85 1.92
C ILE A 132 -23.54 -22.15 1.97
N LEU A 133 -24.01 -23.16 2.73
CA LEU A 133 -23.35 -24.46 2.92
C LEU A 133 -21.94 -24.34 3.52
N TRP A 134 -21.86 -23.93 4.80
CA TRP A 134 -20.60 -23.93 5.56
C TRP A 134 -19.45 -23.19 4.84
N SER A 135 -19.79 -22.06 4.21
CA SER A 135 -18.86 -21.18 3.49
C SER A 135 -18.38 -21.65 2.09
N LEU A 136 -18.91 -22.72 1.50
CA LEU A 136 -18.46 -23.19 0.19
C LEU A 136 -19.00 -22.39 -1.01
N LEU A 137 -20.20 -21.82 -0.90
CA LEU A 137 -20.85 -21.07 -1.98
C LEU A 137 -21.10 -19.64 -1.55
N CYS A 138 -20.13 -18.77 -1.82
CA CYS A 138 -20.23 -17.34 -1.56
C CYS A 138 -20.67 -16.57 -2.81
N THR A 139 -21.72 -15.75 -2.67
CA THR A 139 -22.11 -14.75 -3.67
C THR A 139 -21.90 -13.36 -3.09
N THR A 140 -21.41 -12.42 -3.89
CA THR A 140 -21.38 -11.01 -3.49
C THR A 140 -22.79 -10.46 -3.51
N LEU A 141 -23.25 -9.89 -2.39
CA LEU A 141 -24.55 -9.23 -2.28
C LEU A 141 -24.44 -7.72 -2.46
N TYR A 142 -23.41 -7.15 -1.87
CA TYR A 142 -23.15 -5.71 -1.91
C TYR A 142 -21.67 -5.49 -2.15
N ASN A 143 -21.39 -4.43 -2.89
CA ASN A 143 -20.03 -4.04 -3.18
C ASN A 143 -19.95 -2.52 -3.26
N GLU A 144 -19.09 -1.95 -2.44
CA GLU A 144 -18.70 -0.56 -2.48
C GLU A 144 -17.28 -0.48 -3.05
N ASN A 145 -17.08 0.45 -3.99
CA ASN A 145 -15.76 0.77 -4.50
C ASN A 145 -15.56 2.26 -4.25
N ILE A 146 -14.48 2.59 -3.55
CA ILE A 146 -14.06 3.96 -3.31
C ILE A 146 -12.76 4.16 -4.09
N GLU A 147 -12.74 5.14 -4.99
CA GLU A 147 -11.61 5.43 -5.85
C GLU A 147 -10.94 6.73 -5.40
N TYR A 148 -9.61 6.72 -5.35
CA TYR A 148 -8.81 7.87 -4.97
C TYR A 148 -7.76 8.16 -6.05
N ASP A 149 -7.61 9.42 -6.39
CA ASP A 149 -6.34 9.94 -6.88
C ASP A 149 -5.40 10.04 -5.68
N VAL A 150 -4.21 9.43 -5.80
CA VAL A 150 -3.25 9.32 -4.70
C VAL A 150 -1.91 9.89 -5.11
N ASN A 151 -1.33 10.69 -4.22
CA ASN A 151 0.03 11.18 -4.33
C ASN A 151 0.90 10.53 -3.25
N PHE A 152 2.12 10.17 -3.64
CA PHE A 152 3.12 9.57 -2.78
C PHE A 152 4.38 10.43 -2.73
N ILE A 153 5.07 10.35 -1.61
CA ILE A 153 6.40 10.93 -1.41
C ILE A 153 7.31 9.85 -0.82
N LYS A 154 8.57 9.87 -1.25
CA LYS A 154 9.63 9.06 -0.67
C LYS A 154 10.30 9.84 0.46
N GLU A 155 10.13 9.37 1.68
CA GLU A 155 10.78 9.90 2.88
C GLU A 155 11.92 8.94 3.24
N ASP A 156 13.16 9.43 3.11
CA ASP A 156 14.37 8.61 3.14
C ASP A 156 14.32 7.46 2.09
N ASP A 157 14.03 6.24 2.54
CA ASP A 157 13.94 5.03 1.69
C ASP A 157 12.54 4.39 1.70
N GLU A 158 11.55 5.03 2.34
CA GLU A 158 10.17 4.55 2.45
C GLU A 158 9.20 5.44 1.68
N TRP A 159 8.32 4.82 0.90
CA TRP A 159 7.20 5.52 0.28
C TRP A 159 6.04 5.68 1.26
N LYS A 160 5.44 6.87 1.27
CA LYS A 160 4.25 7.21 2.05
C LYS A 160 3.24 7.94 1.18
N ILE A 161 1.96 7.86 1.54
CA ILE A 161 0.90 8.68 0.96
C ILE A 161 1.01 10.10 1.52
N ILE A 162 1.03 11.12 0.65
CA ILE A 162 1.08 12.53 1.02
C ILE A 162 -0.25 13.26 0.77
N SER A 163 -1.13 12.70 -0.06
CA SER A 163 -2.45 13.27 -0.34
C SER A 163 -3.38 12.22 -0.98
N LEU A 164 -4.66 12.28 -0.66
CA LEU A 164 -5.75 11.51 -1.28
C LEU A 164 -6.86 12.45 -1.72
N THR A 165 -7.46 12.17 -2.87
CA THR A 165 -8.68 12.85 -3.35
C THR A 165 -9.65 11.80 -3.88
N GLU A 166 -10.83 11.68 -3.27
CA GLU A 166 -11.89 10.77 -3.72
C GLU A 166 -12.46 11.22 -5.08
N ILE A 167 -12.80 10.25 -5.94
CA ILE A 167 -13.30 10.47 -7.33
C ILE A 167 -14.74 9.97 -7.50
#